data_AF-A0A9E6RKY0-F1
#
_entry.id   AF-A0A9E6RKY0-F1
#
_cell.length_a   1.000
_cell.length_b   1.000
_cell.length_c   1.000
_cell.angle_alpha   90.00
_cell.angle_beta   90.00
_cell.angle_gamma   90.00
#
_symmetry.space_group_name_H-M   'P 1'
#
loop_
_entity.id
_entity.type
_entity.pdbx_description
1 polymer ?
#
loop_
_entity_poly.entity_id
_entity_poly.type
_entity_poly.pdbx_seq_one_letter_code
_entity_poly.pdbx_strand_id
1 'polypeptide(L)' 'GREFTLVLAGGFSDDRGAYRRGDVALAAPGEIHQPVAHDDADCVCLAVVEGRLALTGPVGRLLNLFVRF' A
#
# COMPACT_ATOMS: atom_id res chain seq x y z
N GLY A 1 -4.18 -2.72 -10.46
CA GLY A 1 -5.26 -1.72 -10.45
C GLY A 1 -4.69 -0.33 -10.30
N ARG A 2 -5.53 0.69 -10.13
CA ARG A 2 -5.08 1.92 -9.46
C ARG A 2 -5.28 1.74 -7.95
N GLU A 3 -4.36 2.24 -7.15
CA GLU A 3 -4.48 2.25 -5.69
C GLU A 3 -4.27 3.67 -5.18
N PHE A 4 -5.16 4.10 -4.28
CA PHE A 4 -5.07 5.36 -3.57
C PHE A 4 -4.99 5.07 -2.08
N THR A 5 -3.97 5.60 -1.41
CA THR A 5 -3.74 5.36 0.01
C THR A 5 -3.62 6.70 0.73
N LEU A 6 -4.64 7.03 1.53
CA LEU A 6 -4.66 8.22 2.39
C LEU A 6 -4.17 7.84 3.80
N VAL A 7 -3.17 8.56 4.30
CA VAL A 7 -2.68 8.38 5.67
C VAL A 7 -3.59 9.13 6.65
N LEU A 8 -4.27 8.39 7.53
CA LEU A 8 -5.16 8.93 8.56
C LEU A 8 -4.42 9.24 9.87
N ALA A 9 -3.43 8.41 10.21
CA ALA A 9 -2.55 8.55 11.37
C ALA A 9 -1.17 7.91 11.11
N GLY A 10 -0.12 8.39 11.79
CA GLY A 10 1.25 7.94 11.61
C GLY A 10 1.83 8.29 10.23
N GLY A 11 2.61 7.36 9.67
CA GLY A 11 3.23 7.49 8.35
C GLY A 11 3.84 6.19 7.86
N PHE A 12 4.13 6.13 6.57
CA PHE A 12 4.85 5.01 5.94
C PHE A 12 5.81 5.54 4.88
N SER A 13 6.76 4.70 4.47
CA SER A 13 7.61 4.96 3.31
C SER A 13 7.57 3.80 2.32
N ASP A 14 7.78 4.14 1.06
CA ASP A 14 8.08 3.20 -0.02
C ASP A 14 9.29 3.70 -0.82
N ASP A 15 9.50 3.13 -2.00
CA ASP A 15 10.55 3.50 -2.96
C ASP A 15 10.37 4.90 -3.58
N ARG A 16 9.18 5.50 -3.45
CA ARG A 16 8.83 6.81 -3.98
C ARG A 16 8.95 7.92 -2.95
N GLY A 17 8.83 7.61 -1.67
CA GLY A 17 9.09 8.56 -0.60
C GLY A 17 8.46 8.20 0.73
N ALA A 18 8.36 9.21 1.59
CA ALA A 18 7.73 9.13 2.90
C ALA A 18 6.41 9.90 2.90
N TYR A 19 5.36 9.26 3.42
CA TYR A 19 4.00 9.79 3.50
C TYR A 19 3.62 9.92 4.97
N ARG A 20 3.01 11.04 5.34
CA ARG A 20 2.54 11.36 6.69
C ARG A 20 1.04 11.63 6.67
N ARG A 21 0.45 11.73 7.85
CA ARG A 21 -0.97 12.09 8.02
C ARG A 21 -1.41 13.22 7.08
N GLY A 22 -2.41 12.93 6.26
CA GLY A 22 -2.97 13.85 5.26
C GLY A 22 -2.43 13.64 3.84
N ASP A 23 -1.29 12.96 3.68
CA ASP A 23 -0.72 12.66 2.38
C ASP A 23 -1.49 11.53 1.68
N VAL A 24 -1.50 11.58 0.35
CA VAL A 24 -2.10 10.56 -0.51
C VAL A 24 -1.01 9.96 -1.40
N ALA A 25 -0.82 8.65 -1.28
CA ALA A 25 -0.03 7.87 -2.22
C ALA A 25 -0.93 7.37 -3.36
N LEU A 26 -0.48 7.53 -4.60
CA LEU A 26 -1.15 7.02 -5.79
C LEU A 26 -0.23 6.03 -6.49
N ALA A 27 -0.64 4.77 -6.53
CA ALA A 27 0.03 3.74 -7.30
C ALA A 27 -0.71 3.47 -8.62
N ALA A 28 0.03 3.61 -9.72
CA ALA A 28 -0.49 3.40 -11.06
C ALA A 28 -0.53 1.91 -11.43
N PRO A 29 -1.30 1.52 -12.47
CA PRO A 29 -1.33 0.14 -12.92
C PRO A 29 0.05 -0.39 -13.30
N GLY A 30 0.47 -1.48 -12.65
CA GLY A 30 1.76 -2.14 -12.90
C GLY A 30 2.90 -1.67 -12.01
N GLU A 31 2.68 -0.65 -11.17
CA GLU A 31 3.65 -0.28 -10.14
C GLU A 31 3.77 -1.40 -9.09
N ILE A 32 5.01 -1.70 -8.71
CA ILE A 32 5.34 -2.66 -7.66
C ILE A 32 5.98 -1.85 -6.54
N HIS A 33 5.26 -1.72 -5.44
CA HIS A 33 5.72 -1.01 -4.24
C HIS A 33 5.61 -1.89 -3.00
N GLN A 34 6.38 -1.56 -1.97
CA GLN A 34 6.36 -2.24 -0.68
C GLN A 34 6.31 -1.20 0.45
N PRO A 35 5.11 -0.75 0.85
CA PRO A 35 4.95 0.20 1.94
C PRO A 35 5.45 -0.35 3.27
N VAL A 36 6.21 0.45 4.01
CA VAL A 36 6.72 0.13 5.35
C VAL A 36 6.33 1.25 6.30
N ALA A 37 5.55 0.93 7.33
CA ALA A 37 5.19 1.90 8.37
C ALA A 37 6.42 2.43 9.10
N HIS A 38 6.40 3.70 9.50
CA HIS A 38 7.43 4.28 10.34
C HIS A 38 7.36 3.70 11.77
N ASP A 39 8.49 3.66 12.48
CA ASP A 39 8.57 3.05 13.82
C ASP A 39 8.05 3.95 14.96
N ASP A 40 7.74 5.21 14.67
CA ASP A 40 7.40 6.23 15.68
C ASP A 40 5.95 6.17 16.17
N ALA A 41 5.02 5.66 15.36
CA ALA A 41 3.61 5.48 15.73
C ALA A 41 2.89 4.48 14.83
N ASP A 42 1.72 4.01 15.27
CA ASP A 42 0.82 3.21 14.43
C ASP A 42 0.44 3.97 13.14
N CYS A 43 0.60 3.31 12.00
CA CYS A 43 0.19 3.82 10.71
C CYS A 43 -1.21 3.31 10.36
N VAL A 44 -2.17 4.24 10.26
CA VAL A 44 -3.55 3.92 9.85
C VAL A 44 -3.81 4.56 8.50
N CYS A 45 -4.17 3.74 7.51
CA CYS A 45 -4.43 4.17 6.14
C CYS A 45 -5.83 3.80 5.68
N LEU A 46 -6.45 4.68 4.90
CA LEU A 46 -7.58 4.33 4.04
C LEU A 46 -7.03 4.02 2.65
N ALA A 47 -7.11 2.75 2.25
CA ALA A 47 -6.73 2.30 0.91
C ALA A 47 -7.97 2.05 0.05
N VAL A 48 -7.97 2.58 -1.16
CA VAL A 48 -8.99 2.34 -2.18
C VAL A 48 -8.32 1.73 -3.40
N VAL A 49 -8.75 0.53 -3.77
CA VAL A 49 -8.19 -0.22 -4.90
C VAL A 49 -9.22 -0.36 -6.00
N GLU A 50 -8.85 0.04 -7.21
CA GLU A 50 -9.64 -0.21 -8.42
C GLU A 50 -9.09 -1.43 -9.16
N GLY A 51 -9.92 -2.46 -9.30
CA GLY A 51 -9.51 -3.74 -9.90
C GLY A 51 -8.81 -4.63 -8.88
N ARG A 52 -7.99 -5.56 -9.35
CA ARG A 52 -7.32 -6.53 -8.46
C ARG A 52 -5.93 -6.08 -8.06
N LEU A 53 -5.63 -6.27 -6.78
CA LEU A 53 -4.28 -6.23 -6.24
C LEU A 53 -3.60 -7.57 -6.53
N ALA A 54 -2.32 -7.53 -6.93
CA ALA A 54 -1.55 -8.72 -7.23
C ALA A 54 -0.25 -8.68 -6.43
N LEU A 55 -0.17 -9.47 -5.37
CA LEU A 55 1.05 -9.56 -4.56
C LEU A 55 2.14 -10.28 -5.37
N THR A 56 3.32 -9.66 -5.49
CA THR A 56 4.40 -10.13 -6.39
C THR A 56 5.47 -10.95 -5.68
N GLY A 57 5.59 -10.85 -4.35
CA GLY A 57 6.53 -11.61 -3.53
C GLY A 57 6.18 -13.11 -3.39
N PRO A 58 7.13 -13.98 -2.99
CA PRO A 58 6.93 -15.44 -2.97
C PRO A 58 5.73 -15.88 -2.11
N VAL A 59 5.63 -15.35 -0.89
CA VAL A 59 4.51 -15.60 0.02
C VAL A 59 3.23 -14.95 -0.51
N GLY A 60 3.32 -13.73 -1.03
CA GLY A 60 2.19 -13.00 -1.59
C GLY A 60 1.52 -13.72 -2.76
N ARG A 61 2.29 -14.34 -3.65
CA ARG A 61 1.75 -15.14 -4.76
C ARG A 61 0.92 -16.34 -4.30
N LEU A 62 1.32 -16.97 -3.19
CA LEU A 62 0.52 -18.05 -2.58
C LEU A 62 -0.79 -17.51 -2.00
N LEU A 63 -0.75 -16.35 -1.34
CA LEU A 63 -1.93 -15.71 -0.77
C LEU A 63 -2.95 -15.26 -1.82
N ASN A 64 -2.50 -14.85 -3.02
CA ASN A 64 -3.40 -14.49 -4.14
C ASN A 64 -4.37 -15.63 -4.53
N LEU A 65 -4.10 -16.89 -4.15
CA LEU A 65 -5.01 -18.03 -4.39
C LEU A 65 -6.20 -18.08 -3.43
N PHE A 66 -6.04 -17.50 -2.23
CA PHE A 66 -7.02 -17.61 -1.14
C PHE A 66 -7.67 -16.26 -0.81
N VAL A 67 -7.02 -15.15 -1.17
CA VAL A 67 -7.48 -13.80 -0.86
C VAL A 67 -7.80 -13.07 -2.16
N ARG A 68 -9.02 -12.57 -2.27
CA ARG A 68 -9.46 -11.66 -3.33
C ARG A 68 -9.64 -10.28 -2.70
N PHE A 69 -8.73 -9.37 -2.99
CA PHE A 69 -8.88 -7.94 -2.78
C PHE A 69 -9.61 -7.30 -3.97
#